data_AF-A0A1H0ZVV9-F1
#
_entry.id   AF-A0A1H0ZVV9-F1
#
_cell.length_a   1.000
_cell.length_b   1.000
_cell.length_c   1.000
_cell.angle_alpha   90.00
_cell.angle_beta   90.00
_cell.angle_gamma   90.00
#
_symmetry.space_group_name_H-M   'P 1'
#
loop_
_entity.id
_entity.type
_entity.pdbx_description
1 polymer ?
#
loop_
_entity_poly.entity_id
_entity_poly.type
_entity_poly.pdbx_seq_one_letter_code
_entity_poly.pdbx_strand_id
1 'polypeptide(L)'
;MQNEWLLMLKEALKSLKIADADIEFLESLALVFSGHPDAFTACHLAYLDEEKVYQYRPIIGASYEFTFDYDLGKVTISRPDGQLDLSLPLFQAFLSYVDLLFGKIYPLGSIVELDKELLPEKLVSSFARENMDFNVVITGRRALVNNQTAYADYIGYVWPYGMDFETQPLLISNLFVKRVISEGYTDARDKHYCDEELRRAYFYDKIFSTLYPKGEIYED
;
A
#
# COMPACT_ATOMS: atom_id res chain seq x y z
N MET A 1 -7.59 17.14 6.73
CA MET A 1 -6.53 16.19 6.32
C MET A 1 -6.93 15.40 5.07
N GLN A 2 -8.02 14.62 5.06
CA GLN A 2 -8.42 13.86 3.85
C GLN A 2 -8.55 14.73 2.59
N ASN A 3 -9.08 15.96 2.72
CA ASN A 3 -9.17 16.92 1.61
C ASN A 3 -7.81 17.37 1.06
N GLU A 4 -6.77 17.38 1.88
CA GLU A 4 -5.42 17.77 1.47
C GLU A 4 -4.71 16.64 0.71
N TRP A 5 -4.84 15.41 1.19
CA TRP A 5 -4.31 14.23 0.48
C TRP A 5 -4.97 14.04 -0.88
N LEU A 6 -6.27 14.34 -0.99
CA LEU A 6 -6.95 14.38 -2.29
C LEU A 6 -6.39 15.46 -3.20
N LEU A 7 -6.10 16.66 -2.68
CA LEU A 7 -5.51 17.73 -3.49
C LEU A 7 -4.12 17.33 -4.04
N MET A 8 -3.29 16.71 -3.20
CA MET A 8 -1.97 16.20 -3.60
C MET A 8 -2.09 15.04 -4.60
N LEU A 9 -3.05 14.14 -4.41
CA LEU A 9 -3.35 13.09 -5.40
C LEU A 9 -3.74 13.73 -6.73
N LYS A 10 -4.64 14.72 -6.73
CA LYS A 10 -5.06 15.45 -7.92
C LYS A 10 -3.89 16.08 -8.66
N GLU A 11 -2.99 16.72 -7.92
CA GLU A 11 -1.75 17.32 -8.47
C GLU A 11 -0.86 16.26 -9.12
N ALA A 12 -0.64 15.12 -8.44
CA ALA A 12 0.11 14.01 -8.97
C ALA A 12 -0.52 13.44 -10.26
N LEU A 13 -1.83 13.21 -10.28
CA LEU A 13 -2.52 12.68 -11.46
C LEU A 13 -2.46 13.65 -12.64
N LYS A 14 -2.53 14.97 -12.41
CA LYS A 14 -2.29 15.98 -13.45
C LYS A 14 -0.87 15.91 -13.99
N SER A 15 0.13 15.71 -13.13
CA SER A 15 1.53 15.56 -13.57
C SER A 15 1.76 14.33 -14.44
N LEU A 16 0.95 13.28 -14.24
CA LEU A 16 0.92 12.07 -15.08
C LEU A 16 0.14 12.24 -16.39
N LYS A 17 -0.30 13.46 -16.72
CA LYS A 17 -1.06 13.80 -17.94
C LYS A 17 -2.39 13.06 -18.09
N ILE A 18 -3.02 12.70 -16.96
CA ILE A 18 -4.37 12.12 -16.93
C ILE A 18 -5.39 13.24 -17.21
N ALA A 19 -6.42 12.95 -18.01
CA ALA A 19 -7.44 13.93 -18.36
C ALA A 19 -8.30 14.32 -17.15
N ASP A 20 -8.75 15.58 -17.07
CA ASP A 20 -9.50 16.08 -15.90
C ASP A 20 -10.75 15.25 -15.57
N ALA A 21 -11.47 14.72 -16.58
CA ALA A 21 -12.63 13.85 -16.37
C ALA A 21 -12.26 12.50 -15.72
N ASP A 22 -11.09 11.97 -16.05
CA ASP A 22 -10.58 10.69 -15.52
C ASP A 22 -10.02 10.88 -14.10
N ILE A 23 -9.53 12.08 -13.78
CA ILE A 23 -9.07 12.42 -12.43
C ILE A 23 -10.21 12.33 -11.42
N GLU A 24 -11.40 12.83 -11.74
CA GLU A 24 -12.55 12.73 -10.83
C GLU A 24 -12.93 11.27 -10.55
N PHE A 25 -12.83 10.41 -11.57
CA PHE A 25 -13.03 8.97 -11.41
C PHE A 25 -12.01 8.36 -10.43
N LEU A 26 -10.73 8.70 -10.59
CA LEU A 26 -9.64 8.19 -9.75
C LEU A 26 -9.65 8.77 -8.33
N GLU A 27 -10.04 10.02 -8.15
CA GLU A 27 -10.27 10.63 -6.82
C GLU A 27 -11.35 9.86 -6.06
N SER A 28 -12.47 9.54 -6.74
CA SER A 28 -13.54 8.71 -6.16
C SER A 28 -13.05 7.31 -5.80
N LEU A 29 -12.25 6.68 -6.66
CA LEU A 29 -11.70 5.35 -6.38
C LEU A 29 -10.71 5.38 -5.22
N ALA A 30 -9.85 6.40 -5.13
CA ALA A 30 -8.91 6.56 -4.02
C ALA A 30 -9.64 6.73 -2.69
N LEU A 31 -10.78 7.43 -2.68
CA LEU A 31 -11.63 7.52 -1.49
C LEU A 31 -12.21 6.17 -1.07
N VAL A 32 -12.64 5.36 -2.04
CA VAL A 32 -13.11 3.98 -1.76
C VAL A 32 -11.98 3.16 -1.16
N PHE A 33 -10.79 3.17 -1.77
CA PHE A 33 -9.60 2.49 -1.25
C PHE A 33 -9.17 2.99 0.14
N SER A 34 -9.27 4.29 0.40
CA SER A 34 -8.99 4.85 1.72
C SER A 34 -9.98 4.40 2.79
N GLY A 35 -11.26 4.23 2.43
CA GLY A 35 -12.32 3.76 3.33
C GLY A 35 -12.36 2.24 3.50
N HIS A 36 -11.85 1.50 2.51
CA HIS A 36 -11.80 0.05 2.43
C HIS A 36 -10.39 -0.43 2.09
N PRO A 37 -9.45 -0.39 3.04
CA PRO A 37 -8.06 -0.80 2.80
C PRO A 37 -7.93 -2.26 2.38
N ASP A 38 -8.86 -3.12 2.79
CA ASP A 38 -8.99 -4.51 2.33
C ASP A 38 -9.25 -4.59 0.82
N ALA A 39 -10.11 -3.72 0.30
CA ALA A 39 -10.39 -3.63 -1.14
C ALA A 39 -9.17 -3.12 -1.93
N PHE A 40 -8.41 -2.18 -1.36
CA PHE A 40 -7.14 -1.73 -1.94
C PHE A 40 -6.11 -2.86 -1.98
N THR A 41 -5.91 -3.56 -0.86
CA THR A 41 -4.98 -4.69 -0.75
C THR A 41 -5.32 -5.78 -1.75
N ALA A 42 -6.59 -6.21 -1.81
CA ALA A 42 -7.02 -7.26 -2.73
C ALA A 42 -6.86 -6.83 -4.21
N CYS A 43 -7.16 -5.58 -4.53
CA CYS A 43 -6.93 -5.05 -5.89
C CYS A 43 -5.45 -5.05 -6.27
N HIS A 44 -4.58 -4.66 -5.34
CA HIS A 44 -3.14 -4.61 -5.58
C HIS A 44 -2.55 -6.01 -5.69
N LEU A 45 -2.96 -6.95 -4.84
CA LEU A 45 -2.55 -8.35 -4.93
C LEU A 45 -2.99 -8.98 -6.25
N ALA A 46 -4.24 -8.81 -6.67
CA ALA A 46 -4.71 -9.30 -7.96
C ALA A 46 -3.86 -8.76 -9.14
N TYR A 47 -3.43 -7.50 -9.07
CA TYR A 47 -2.52 -6.93 -10.07
C TYR A 47 -1.13 -7.58 -10.03
N LEU A 48 -0.55 -7.79 -8.84
CA LEU A 48 0.77 -8.40 -8.65
C LEU A 48 0.80 -9.89 -9.02
N ASP A 49 -0.29 -10.60 -8.79
CA ASP A 49 -0.45 -12.03 -9.12
C ASP A 49 -0.83 -12.27 -10.59
N GLU A 50 -0.84 -11.20 -11.41
CA GLU A 50 -1.23 -11.23 -12.82
C GLU A 50 -2.64 -11.80 -13.06
N GLU A 51 -3.57 -11.59 -12.12
CA GLU A 51 -4.96 -11.98 -12.29
C GLU A 51 -5.61 -11.19 -13.43
N LYS A 52 -6.53 -11.82 -14.18
CA LYS A 52 -7.20 -11.13 -15.29
C LYS A 52 -8.32 -10.20 -14.84
N VAL A 53 -8.94 -10.49 -13.70
CA VAL A 53 -10.12 -9.77 -13.23
C VAL A 53 -10.14 -9.71 -11.70
N TYR A 54 -10.36 -8.52 -11.15
CA TYR A 54 -10.71 -8.32 -9.74
C TYR A 54 -12.05 -7.58 -9.62
N GLN A 55 -12.88 -7.97 -8.66
CA GLN A 55 -14.19 -7.36 -8.42
C GLN A 55 -14.37 -6.97 -6.96
N TYR A 56 -14.57 -5.67 -6.73
CA TYR A 56 -15.01 -5.14 -5.45
C TYR A 56 -16.52 -4.95 -5.45
N ARG A 57 -17.22 -5.72 -4.60
CA ARG A 57 -18.68 -5.69 -4.47
C ARG A 57 -19.09 -5.36 -3.03
N PRO A 58 -19.13 -4.07 -2.65
CA PRO A 58 -19.57 -3.69 -1.32
C PRO A 58 -21.06 -3.94 -1.14
N ILE A 59 -21.50 -4.12 0.11
CA ILE A 59 -22.92 -4.16 0.47
C ILE A 59 -23.57 -2.78 0.24
N ILE A 60 -22.83 -1.71 0.50
CA ILE A 60 -23.26 -0.31 0.34
C ILE A 60 -22.19 0.44 -0.43
N GLY A 61 -22.56 1.11 -1.52
CA GLY A 61 -21.66 1.88 -2.37
C GLY A 61 -21.55 1.35 -3.79
N ALA A 62 -20.68 1.95 -4.59
CA ALA A 62 -20.44 1.53 -5.96
C ALA A 62 -19.56 0.28 -6.01
N SER A 63 -19.94 -0.68 -6.85
CA SER A 63 -19.07 -1.81 -7.21
C SER A 63 -18.04 -1.37 -8.24
N TYR A 64 -16.86 -1.96 -8.16
CA TYR A 64 -15.80 -1.77 -9.15
C TYR A 64 -15.37 -3.12 -9.71
N GLU A 65 -15.17 -3.17 -11.02
CA GLU A 65 -14.55 -4.28 -11.73
C GLU A 65 -13.27 -3.78 -12.39
N PHE A 66 -12.19 -4.53 -12.21
CA PHE A 66 -10.89 -4.27 -12.80
C PHE A 66 -10.61 -5.42 -13.75
N THR A 67 -10.46 -5.12 -15.03
CA THR A 67 -10.04 -6.08 -16.05
C THR A 67 -8.64 -5.74 -16.49
N PHE A 68 -7.70 -6.64 -16.23
CA PHE A 68 -6.28 -6.48 -16.54
C PHE A 68 -5.97 -7.20 -17.86
N ASP A 69 -5.52 -6.43 -18.85
CA ASP A 69 -5.04 -6.92 -20.14
C ASP A 69 -3.53 -6.67 -20.22
N TYR A 70 -2.77 -7.70 -19.81
CA TYR A 70 -1.31 -7.65 -19.79
C TYR A 70 -0.71 -7.67 -21.21
N ASP A 71 -1.40 -8.27 -22.18
CA ASP A 71 -0.96 -8.28 -23.58
C ASP A 71 -1.05 -6.87 -24.20
N LEU A 72 -2.09 -6.10 -23.84
CA LEU A 72 -2.27 -4.71 -24.25
C LEU A 72 -1.65 -3.69 -23.29
N GLY A 73 -1.11 -4.13 -22.15
CA GLY A 73 -0.55 -3.24 -21.13
C GLY A 73 -1.57 -2.27 -20.55
N LYS A 74 -2.81 -2.72 -20.34
CA LYS A 74 -3.95 -1.87 -19.95
C LYS A 74 -4.77 -2.47 -18.81
N VAL A 75 -5.39 -1.60 -18.00
CA VAL A 75 -6.49 -1.95 -17.11
C VAL A 75 -7.74 -1.16 -17.49
N THR A 76 -8.88 -1.84 -17.51
CA THR A 76 -10.20 -1.21 -17.58
C THR A 76 -10.85 -1.28 -16.19
N ILE A 77 -11.20 -0.12 -15.65
CA ILE A 77 -11.86 0.02 -14.35
C ILE A 77 -13.31 0.43 -14.61
N SER A 78 -14.24 -0.47 -14.33
CA SER A 78 -15.66 -0.27 -14.57
C SER A 78 -16.44 -0.12 -13.27
N ARG A 79 -17.39 0.81 -13.25
CA ARG A 79 -18.42 0.97 -12.22
C ARG A 79 -19.77 1.20 -12.92
N PRO A 80 -20.93 1.10 -12.23
CA PRO A 80 -22.24 1.10 -12.90
C PRO A 80 -22.53 2.30 -13.83
N ASP A 81 -21.97 3.46 -13.54
CA ASP A 81 -22.19 4.73 -14.24
C ASP A 81 -21.03 5.14 -15.18
N GLY A 82 -19.98 4.33 -15.32
CA GLY A 82 -18.85 4.68 -16.17
C GLY A 82 -17.70 3.69 -16.15
N GLN A 83 -16.76 3.89 -17.07
CA GLN A 83 -15.53 3.12 -17.14
C GLN A 83 -14.35 4.05 -17.42
N LEU A 84 -13.19 3.65 -16.93
CA LEU A 84 -11.92 4.31 -17.16
C LEU A 84 -10.90 3.30 -17.66
N ASP A 85 -10.18 3.68 -18.69
CA ASP A 85 -9.09 2.91 -19.27
C ASP A 85 -7.75 3.55 -18.90
N LEU A 86 -6.85 2.80 -18.28
CA LEU A 86 -5.49 3.24 -17.97
C LEU A 86 -4.47 2.26 -18.53
N SER A 87 -3.27 2.75 -18.87
CA SER A 87 -2.14 1.84 -19.03
C SER A 87 -1.74 1.24 -17.67
N LEU A 88 -1.17 0.03 -17.66
CA LEU A 88 -0.69 -0.59 -16.41
C LEU A 88 0.34 0.30 -15.67
N PRO A 89 1.28 0.99 -16.33
CA PRO A 89 2.17 1.94 -15.65
C PRO A 89 1.43 3.08 -14.94
N LEU A 90 0.40 3.66 -15.57
CA LEU A 90 -0.40 4.71 -14.93
C LEU A 90 -1.23 4.16 -13.76
N PHE A 91 -1.76 2.94 -13.90
CA PHE A 91 -2.47 2.27 -12.81
C PHE A 91 -1.55 1.99 -11.62
N GLN A 92 -0.35 1.48 -11.86
CA GLN A 92 0.65 1.26 -10.82
C GLN A 92 1.08 2.59 -10.15
N ALA A 93 1.28 3.66 -10.94
CA ALA A 93 1.55 4.99 -10.40
C ALA A 93 0.40 5.45 -9.50
N PHE A 94 -0.85 5.30 -9.93
CA PHE A 94 -2.03 5.61 -9.13
C PHE A 94 -2.05 4.83 -7.80
N LEU A 95 -1.85 3.51 -7.83
CA LEU A 95 -1.80 2.69 -6.61
C LEU A 95 -0.70 3.17 -5.65
N SER A 96 0.47 3.53 -6.18
CA SER A 96 1.59 4.02 -5.35
C SER A 96 1.28 5.35 -4.64
N TYR A 97 0.57 6.26 -5.30
CA TYR A 97 0.10 7.50 -4.67
C TYR A 97 -1.00 7.22 -3.64
N VAL A 98 -1.92 6.29 -3.93
CA VAL A 98 -2.97 5.92 -2.98
C VAL A 98 -2.36 5.33 -1.70
N ASP A 99 -1.40 4.42 -1.82
CA ASP A 99 -0.70 3.85 -0.68
C ASP A 99 0.05 4.91 0.14
N LEU A 100 0.83 5.76 -0.54
CA LEU A 100 1.59 6.82 0.12
C LEU A 100 0.69 7.81 0.88
N LEU A 101 -0.42 8.21 0.28
CA LEU A 101 -1.28 9.29 0.79
C LEU A 101 -2.39 8.82 1.73
N PHE A 102 -2.87 7.58 1.56
CA PHE A 102 -4.02 7.05 2.32
C PHE A 102 -3.73 5.73 3.05
N GLY A 103 -2.65 5.02 2.71
CA GLY A 103 -2.28 3.76 3.36
C GLY A 103 -2.10 3.92 4.87
N LYS A 104 -2.52 2.91 5.63
CA LYS A 104 -2.47 2.96 7.10
C LYS A 104 -1.01 2.96 7.57
N ILE A 105 -0.70 3.80 8.56
CA ILE A 105 0.60 3.82 9.25
C ILE A 105 0.34 3.41 10.70
N TYR A 106 0.64 2.15 11.03
CA TYR A 106 0.46 1.66 12.41
C TYR A 106 1.44 2.35 13.37
N PRO A 107 1.04 2.63 14.62
CA PRO A 107 1.95 3.16 15.64
C PRO A 107 3.10 2.20 15.96
N LEU A 108 4.23 2.73 16.43
CA LEU A 108 5.32 1.90 16.94
C LEU A 108 4.86 1.05 18.13
N GLY A 109 5.40 -0.15 18.23
CA GLY A 109 4.99 -1.14 19.23
C GLY A 109 3.71 -1.90 18.86
N SER A 110 3.06 -1.59 17.73
CA SER A 110 1.93 -2.41 17.26
C SER A 110 2.38 -3.83 16.96
N ILE A 111 1.59 -4.81 17.40
CA ILE A 111 1.76 -6.22 17.09
C ILE A 111 0.78 -6.58 15.98
N VAL A 112 1.31 -7.08 14.87
CA VAL A 112 0.54 -7.48 13.69
C VAL A 112 0.75 -8.96 13.39
N GLU A 113 -0.31 -9.63 12.92
CA GLU A 113 -0.21 -10.94 12.30
C GLU A 113 0.05 -10.74 10.80
N LEU A 114 1.10 -11.39 10.28
CA LEU A 114 1.38 -11.42 8.85
C LEU A 114 0.58 -12.52 8.16
N ASP A 115 0.17 -12.26 6.92
CA ASP A 115 -0.50 -13.25 6.10
C ASP A 115 0.51 -14.26 5.56
N LYS A 116 0.51 -15.47 6.11
CA LYS A 116 1.41 -16.56 5.70
C LYS A 116 1.31 -16.89 4.20
N GLU A 117 0.17 -16.63 3.55
CA GLU A 117 -0.04 -16.94 2.14
C GLU A 117 0.71 -15.97 1.21
N LEU A 118 1.03 -14.77 1.73
CA LEU A 118 1.79 -13.74 1.02
C LEU A 118 3.29 -13.76 1.36
N LEU A 119 3.72 -14.63 2.28
CA LEU A 119 5.11 -14.71 2.72
C LEU A 119 5.92 -15.73 1.90
N PRO A 120 7.23 -15.49 1.68
CA PRO A 120 8.09 -16.47 1.03
C PRO A 120 8.11 -17.82 1.76
N GLU A 121 8.04 -18.92 1.03
CA GLU A 121 8.00 -20.29 1.60
C GLU A 121 9.13 -20.57 2.60
N LYS A 122 10.32 -20.03 2.35
CA LYS A 122 11.48 -20.16 3.25
C LYS A 122 11.21 -19.53 4.62
N LEU A 123 10.54 -18.38 4.64
CA LEU A 123 10.15 -17.70 5.88
C LEU A 123 9.07 -18.50 6.60
N VAL A 124 8.03 -18.92 5.86
CA VAL A 124 6.95 -19.78 6.37
C VAL A 124 7.50 -21.05 7.02
N SER A 125 8.41 -21.74 6.34
CA SER A 125 9.04 -22.97 6.84
C SER A 125 9.89 -22.73 8.09
N SER A 126 10.53 -21.57 8.19
CA SER A 126 11.34 -21.21 9.37
C SER A 126 10.46 -20.99 10.60
N PHE A 127 9.35 -20.27 10.46
CA PHE A 127 8.37 -20.10 11.54
C PHE A 127 7.75 -21.44 11.97
N ALA A 128 7.38 -22.28 11.01
CA ALA A 128 6.80 -23.60 11.29
C ALA A 128 7.78 -24.52 12.05
N ARG A 129 9.08 -24.51 11.69
CA ARG A 129 10.10 -25.31 12.38
C ARG A 129 10.27 -24.92 13.85
N GLU A 130 10.22 -23.62 14.14
CA GLU A 130 10.37 -23.09 15.50
C GLU A 130 9.02 -23.06 16.26
N ASN A 131 7.93 -23.57 15.67
CA ASN A 131 6.57 -23.53 16.21
C ASN A 131 6.15 -22.09 16.64
N MET A 132 6.48 -21.11 15.80
CA MET A 132 6.18 -19.70 16.01
C MET A 132 4.97 -19.25 15.22
N ASP A 133 4.18 -18.34 15.80
CA ASP A 133 3.15 -17.61 15.08
C ASP A 133 3.77 -16.52 14.18
N PHE A 134 3.07 -16.13 13.12
CA PHE A 134 3.48 -15.07 12.18
C PHE A 134 3.30 -13.65 12.73
N ASN A 135 3.57 -13.48 14.02
CA ASN A 135 3.35 -12.23 14.73
C ASN A 135 4.64 -11.41 14.75
N VAL A 136 4.51 -10.11 14.47
CA VAL A 136 5.63 -9.18 14.44
C VAL A 136 5.28 -7.92 15.21
N VAL A 137 6.21 -7.45 16.04
CA VAL A 137 6.17 -6.11 16.63
C VAL A 137 6.81 -5.08 15.68
N ILE A 138 6.08 -4.01 15.38
CA ILE A 138 6.54 -2.90 14.54
C ILE A 138 7.47 -2.00 15.35
N THR A 139 8.72 -1.88 14.92
CA THR A 139 9.78 -1.06 15.56
C THR A 139 10.26 0.09 14.69
N GLY A 140 9.89 0.11 13.41
CA GLY A 140 10.12 1.23 12.49
C GLY A 140 8.96 1.38 11.51
N ARG A 141 8.75 2.60 11.01
CA ARG A 141 7.68 2.97 10.07
C ARG A 141 8.31 3.71 8.90
N ARG A 142 7.87 3.38 7.68
CA ARG A 142 8.34 4.00 6.43
C ARG A 142 9.86 4.16 6.41
N ALA A 143 10.58 3.07 6.66
CA ALA A 143 12.02 3.13 6.74
C ALA A 143 12.62 3.28 5.34
N LEU A 144 13.47 4.30 5.16
CA LEU A 144 14.17 4.52 3.90
C LEU A 144 15.11 3.35 3.58
N VAL A 145 15.01 2.87 2.35
CA VAL A 145 15.82 1.77 1.79
C VAL A 145 16.30 2.14 0.39
N ASN A 146 17.10 1.29 -0.24
CA ASN A 146 17.63 1.50 -1.59
C ASN A 146 18.28 2.88 -1.78
N ASN A 147 19.23 3.24 -0.91
CA ASN A 147 19.87 4.55 -0.89
C ASN A 147 18.87 5.73 -0.84
N GLN A 148 17.82 5.59 -0.02
CA GLN A 148 16.78 6.60 0.20
C GLN A 148 15.89 6.87 -1.03
N THR A 149 15.78 5.90 -1.93
CA THR A 149 14.93 6.03 -3.13
C THR A 149 13.59 5.29 -3.03
N ALA A 150 13.37 4.58 -1.91
CA ALA A 150 12.13 3.89 -1.60
C ALA A 150 11.99 3.73 -0.09
N TYR A 151 10.82 3.31 0.38
CA TYR A 151 10.62 2.93 1.78
C TYR A 151 10.02 1.53 1.94
N ALA A 152 10.36 0.85 3.02
CA ALA A 152 9.58 -0.29 3.52
C ALA A 152 8.53 0.23 4.52
N ASP A 153 7.28 -0.23 4.43
CA ASP A 153 6.19 0.27 5.28
C ASP A 153 6.53 0.14 6.77
N TYR A 154 7.11 -1.01 7.15
CA TYR A 154 7.49 -1.28 8.52
C TYR A 154 8.83 -2.03 8.62
N ILE A 155 9.53 -1.77 9.71
CA ILE A 155 10.59 -2.63 10.25
C ILE A 155 10.00 -3.32 11.46
N GLY A 156 10.16 -4.63 11.59
CA GLY A 156 9.71 -5.34 12.78
C GLY A 156 10.50 -6.59 13.12
N TYR A 157 10.22 -7.11 14.31
CA TYR A 157 10.83 -8.33 14.85
C TYR A 157 9.76 -9.34 15.25
N VAL A 158 10.10 -10.62 15.17
CA VAL A 158 9.18 -11.71 15.54
C VAL A 158 8.76 -11.56 17.01
N TRP A 159 7.47 -11.59 17.27
CA TRP A 159 6.89 -11.51 18.61
C TRP A 159 6.65 -12.92 19.19
N PRO A 160 6.92 -13.17 20.48
CA PRO A 160 7.37 -12.25 21.53
C PRO A 160 8.89 -12.11 21.70
N TYR A 161 9.67 -12.74 20.83
CA TYR A 161 11.13 -12.85 20.97
C TYR A 161 11.85 -11.51 20.79
N GLY A 162 11.30 -10.61 19.98
CA GLY A 162 11.78 -9.24 19.80
C GLY A 162 13.15 -9.19 19.12
N MET A 163 13.90 -8.13 19.45
CA MET A 163 15.25 -7.90 18.95
C MET A 163 16.27 -8.62 19.83
N ASP A 164 17.06 -9.51 19.23
CA ASP A 164 18.31 -10.01 19.82
C ASP A 164 19.51 -9.61 18.92
N PHE A 165 20.74 -9.95 19.33
CA PHE A 165 21.95 -9.58 18.57
C PHE A 165 22.13 -10.36 17.26
N GLU A 166 21.37 -11.43 17.04
CA GLU A 166 21.52 -12.34 15.90
C GLU A 166 20.34 -12.25 14.91
N THR A 167 19.22 -11.67 15.34
CA THR A 167 17.98 -11.53 14.56
C THR A 167 18.02 -10.29 13.70
N GLN A 168 17.95 -10.51 12.40
CA GLN A 168 17.75 -9.43 11.44
C GLN A 168 16.30 -8.97 11.49
N PRO A 169 16.04 -7.65 11.40
CA PRO A 169 14.68 -7.17 11.30
C PRO A 169 14.03 -7.62 9.99
N LEU A 170 12.72 -7.79 10.03
CA LEU A 170 11.89 -7.99 8.86
C LEU A 170 11.49 -6.64 8.28
N LEU A 171 11.69 -6.47 6.97
CA LEU A 171 11.03 -5.43 6.20
C LEU A 171 9.65 -5.93 5.82
N ILE A 172 8.63 -5.20 6.23
CA ILE A 172 7.23 -5.62 6.12
C ILE A 172 6.49 -4.57 5.31
N SER A 173 5.71 -5.04 4.34
CA SER A 173 4.72 -4.18 3.71
C SER A 173 3.39 -4.23 4.43
N ASN A 174 2.64 -3.12 4.38
CA ASN A 174 1.26 -3.06 4.82
C ASN A 174 0.36 -4.10 4.11
N LEU A 175 0.65 -4.51 2.86
CA LEU A 175 -0.12 -5.57 2.18
C LEU A 175 -0.03 -6.93 2.88
N PHE A 176 1.08 -7.19 3.59
CA PHE A 176 1.29 -8.48 4.26
C PHE A 176 0.65 -8.52 5.65
N VAL A 177 0.08 -7.42 6.12
CA VAL A 177 -0.58 -7.37 7.44
C VAL A 177 -1.99 -7.95 7.30
N LYS A 178 -2.19 -9.16 7.84
CA LYS A 178 -3.50 -9.81 7.88
C LYS A 178 -4.43 -9.15 8.88
N ARG A 179 -3.92 -8.84 10.08
CA ARG A 179 -4.65 -8.09 11.12
C ARG A 179 -3.72 -7.50 12.16
N VAL A 180 -4.22 -6.49 12.86
CA VAL A 180 -3.59 -5.96 14.08
C VAL A 180 -4.05 -6.79 15.27
N ILE A 181 -3.10 -7.33 16.03
CA ILE A 181 -3.36 -8.03 17.29
C ILE A 181 -3.47 -7.01 18.43
N SER A 182 -2.53 -6.07 18.46
CA SER A 182 -2.49 -5.00 19.45
C SER A 182 -1.93 -3.74 18.80
N GLU A 183 -2.65 -2.63 18.92
CA GLU A 183 -2.18 -1.35 18.39
C GLU A 183 -1.23 -0.69 19.40
N GLY A 184 -0.11 -0.18 18.91
CA GLY A 184 0.87 0.54 19.70
C GLY A 184 0.34 1.90 20.18
N TYR A 185 1.09 2.53 21.07
CA TYR A 185 0.72 3.86 21.57
C TYR A 185 0.91 4.93 20.50
N THR A 186 -0.07 5.83 20.37
CA THR A 186 0.02 7.06 19.56
C THR A 186 -0.53 8.24 20.34
N ASP A 187 0.06 9.41 20.17
CA ASP A 187 -0.48 10.68 20.63
C ASP A 187 -0.73 11.64 19.47
N ALA A 188 -1.18 12.86 19.77
CA ALA A 188 -1.47 13.86 18.74
C ALA A 188 -0.21 14.28 17.95
N ARG A 189 0.97 14.26 18.56
CA ARG A 189 2.23 14.62 17.90
C ARG A 189 2.66 13.50 16.94
N ASP A 190 2.62 12.26 17.39
CA ASP A 190 2.96 11.10 16.55
C ASP A 190 2.00 10.99 15.36
N LYS A 191 0.70 11.23 15.60
CA LYS A 191 -0.30 11.29 14.55
C LYS A 191 -0.02 12.41 13.55
N HIS A 192 0.27 13.63 14.01
CA HIS A 192 0.61 14.75 13.12
C HIS A 192 1.87 14.45 12.29
N TYR A 193 2.92 13.92 12.90
CA TYR A 193 4.14 13.54 12.21
C TYR A 193 3.87 12.49 11.11
N CYS A 194 3.19 11.39 11.45
CA CYS A 194 2.94 10.29 10.52
C CYS A 194 1.91 10.66 9.44
N ASP A 195 0.79 11.26 9.84
CA ASP A 195 -0.30 11.56 8.93
C ASP A 195 -0.01 12.79 8.08
N GLU A 196 0.86 13.72 8.50
CA GLU A 196 1.13 14.95 7.74
C GLU A 196 2.58 15.10 7.28
N GLU A 197 3.53 15.29 8.20
CA GLU A 197 4.92 15.64 7.84
C GLU A 197 5.58 14.56 6.99
N LEU A 198 5.44 13.29 7.40
CA LEU A 198 6.06 12.14 6.74
C LEU A 198 5.47 11.89 5.35
N ARG A 199 4.14 12.00 5.19
CA ARG A 199 3.48 11.83 3.88
C ARG A 199 3.90 12.94 2.91
N ARG A 200 3.92 14.20 3.37
CA ARG A 200 4.35 15.34 2.54
C ARG A 200 5.79 15.19 2.08
N ALA A 201 6.71 14.90 3.00
CA ALA A 201 8.12 14.74 2.67
C ALA A 201 8.30 13.70 1.56
N TYR A 202 7.70 12.52 1.71
CA TYR A 202 7.88 11.43 0.76
C TYR A 202 7.19 11.69 -0.57
N PHE A 203 6.06 12.40 -0.56
CA PHE A 203 5.38 12.82 -1.79
C PHE A 203 6.23 13.78 -2.61
N TYR A 204 6.81 14.81 -1.98
CA TYR A 204 7.63 15.80 -2.68
C TYR A 204 8.96 15.22 -3.14
N ASP A 205 9.57 14.33 -2.35
CA ASP A 205 10.83 13.66 -2.68
C ASP A 205 10.64 12.46 -3.63
N LYS A 206 9.39 12.17 -4.03
CA LYS A 206 9.02 11.03 -4.89
C LYS A 206 9.52 9.67 -4.35
N ILE A 207 9.35 9.46 -3.04
CA ILE A 207 9.72 8.22 -2.35
C ILE A 207 8.47 7.37 -2.14
N PHE A 208 8.47 6.15 -2.70
CA PHE A 208 7.34 5.21 -2.67
C PHE A 208 7.70 3.89 -2.00
N SER A 209 6.68 3.10 -1.67
CA SER A 209 6.87 1.78 -1.08
C SER A 209 7.67 0.87 -2.01
N THR A 210 8.55 0.03 -1.45
CA THR A 210 9.32 -0.97 -2.22
C THR A 210 8.47 -1.99 -2.95
N LEU A 211 7.18 -2.10 -2.61
CA LEU A 211 6.25 -2.97 -3.31
C LEU A 211 5.97 -2.56 -4.74
N TYR A 212 6.16 -1.28 -5.06
CA TYR A 212 6.00 -0.79 -6.42
C TYR A 212 7.36 -0.96 -7.10
N PRO A 213 7.55 -1.97 -7.98
CA PRO A 213 8.83 -2.18 -8.62
C PRO A 213 9.27 -0.89 -9.33
N LYS A 214 10.57 -0.58 -9.24
CA LYS A 214 11.19 0.42 -10.12
C LYS A 214 11.18 -0.14 -11.55
N GLY A 215 10.09 0.12 -12.24
CA GLY A 215 9.95 0.00 -13.68
C GLY A 215 9.26 1.26 -14.17
N GLU A 216 10.05 2.19 -14.72
CA GLU A 216 9.58 3.20 -15.70
C GLU A 216 8.53 4.24 -15.26
N ILE A 217 8.49 4.69 -13.99
CA ILE A 217 7.67 5.87 -13.61
C ILE A 217 8.52 7.13 -13.35
N TYR A 218 9.85 7.02 -13.45
CA TYR A 218 10.76 8.16 -13.29
C TYR A 218 11.85 8.16 -14.37
N GLU A 219 11.48 8.54 -15.58
CA GLU A 219 12.41 9.22 -16.49
C GLU A 219 11.88 10.64 -16.67
N ASP A 220 12.58 11.60 -16.07
CA ASP A 220 12.86 12.89 -16.70
C ASP A 220 14.33 12.86 -17.13
#